data_AF-A0A7J8CQ41-F1
#
_entry.id   AF-A0A7J8CQ41-F1
#
_cell.length_a   1.000
_cell.length_b   1.000
_cell.length_c   1.000
_cell.angle_alpha   90.00
_cell.angle_beta   90.00
_cell.angle_gamma   90.00
#
_symmetry.space_group_name_H-M   'P 1'
#
loop_
_entity.id
_entity.type
_entity.pdbx_description
1 polymer ?
#
loop_
_entity_poly.entity_id
_entity_poly.type
_entity_poly.pdbx_seq_one_letter_code
_entity_poly.pdbx_strand_id
1 'polypeptide(L)'
;MLLDPMGGIVMTNDGNAILREIQVQHPAAKSMIEISRTQDEEVGDGTTSVIILAGEMLSVAEHFLEQQMHPTVVISAYRKALDDMISTLKKIRYWGRTKNR
;
A
#
# COMPACT_ATOMS: atom_id res chain seq x y z
N MET A 1 16.31 -12.27 0.45
CA MET A 1 17.10 -12.98 -0.59
C MET A 1 16.11 -13.54 -1.59
N LEU A 2 16.24 -13.15 -2.86
CA LEU A 2 15.43 -13.67 -3.96
C LEU A 2 16.35 -14.40 -4.93
N LEU A 3 15.86 -15.48 -5.50
CA LEU A 3 16.54 -16.23 -6.54
C LEU A 3 15.82 -15.95 -7.86
N ASP A 4 16.52 -15.40 -8.84
CA ASP A 4 15.95 -15.25 -10.17
C ASP A 4 15.87 -16.63 -10.89
N PRO A 5 15.07 -16.76 -11.96
CA PRO A 5 14.95 -18.02 -12.71
C PRO A 5 16.24 -18.47 -13.41
N MET A 6 17.24 -17.59 -13.54
CA MET A 6 18.55 -17.86 -14.14
C MET A 6 19.64 -18.17 -13.09
N GLY A 7 19.29 -18.24 -11.81
CA GLY A 7 20.20 -18.55 -10.70
C GLY A 7 20.94 -17.35 -10.09
N GLY A 8 20.61 -16.12 -10.48
CA GLY A 8 21.12 -14.91 -9.84
C GLY A 8 20.48 -14.68 -8.47
N ILE A 9 21.26 -14.10 -7.56
CA ILE A 9 20.85 -13.82 -6.18
C ILE A 9 20.65 -12.32 -6.04
N VAL A 10 19.42 -11.90 -5.72
CA VAL A 10 19.10 -10.51 -5.41
C VAL A 10 18.95 -10.34 -3.90
N MET A 11 19.75 -9.43 -3.33
CA MET A 11 19.72 -9.08 -1.90
C MET A 11 19.26 -7.64 -1.75
N THR A 12 18.01 -7.45 -1.32
CA THR A 12 17.43 -6.13 -1.10
C THR A 12 16.41 -6.16 0.04
N ASN A 13 16.19 -5.01 0.68
CA ASN A 13 15.13 -4.77 1.66
C ASN A 13 13.99 -3.93 1.07
N ASP A 14 14.22 -3.25 -0.06
CA ASP A 14 13.19 -2.43 -0.69
C ASP A 14 12.03 -3.30 -1.21
N GLY A 15 10.82 -3.00 -0.73
CA GLY A 15 9.61 -3.71 -1.11
C GLY A 15 9.32 -3.63 -2.61
N ASN A 16 9.57 -2.49 -3.25
CA ASN A 16 9.35 -2.32 -4.68
C ASN A 16 10.32 -3.19 -5.50
N ALA A 17 11.61 -3.20 -5.16
CA ALA A 17 12.58 -4.10 -5.76
C ALA A 17 12.18 -5.58 -5.57
N ILE A 18 11.76 -5.98 -4.37
CA ILE A 18 11.28 -7.35 -4.11
C ILE A 18 10.12 -7.72 -5.04
N LEU A 19 9.12 -6.83 -5.14
CA LEU A 19 7.91 -7.06 -5.92
C LEU A 19 8.14 -7.09 -7.44
N ARG A 20 9.21 -6.46 -7.93
CA ARG A 20 9.60 -6.50 -9.37
C ARG A 20 10.31 -7.79 -9.75
N GLU A 21 11.08 -8.36 -8.84
CA GLU A 21 11.81 -9.62 -9.07
C GLU A 21 10.91 -10.85 -8.99
N ILE A 22 9.80 -10.79 -8.25
CA ILE A 22 8.87 -11.91 -8.12
C ILE A 22 7.96 -11.98 -9.35
N GLN A 23 7.97 -13.13 -10.02
CA GLN A 23 7.09 -13.37 -11.16
C GLN A 23 5.67 -13.75 -10.70
N VAL A 24 4.78 -12.76 -10.66
CA VAL A 24 3.38 -12.93 -10.22
C VAL A 24 2.44 -13.11 -11.42
N GLN A 25 1.60 -14.15 -11.37
CA GLN A 25 0.59 -14.42 -12.41
C GLN A 25 -0.80 -13.86 -12.06
N HIS A 26 -1.16 -13.85 -10.77
CA HIS A 26 -2.51 -13.47 -10.33
C HIS A 26 -2.82 -11.99 -10.59
N PRO A 27 -3.92 -11.62 -11.29
CA PRO A 27 -4.22 -10.24 -11.64
C PRO A 27 -4.30 -9.28 -10.44
N ALA A 28 -4.95 -9.68 -9.35
CA ALA A 28 -5.05 -8.84 -8.15
C ALA A 28 -3.67 -8.52 -7.54
N ALA A 29 -2.74 -9.47 -7.59
CA ALA A 29 -1.39 -9.27 -7.08
C ALA A 29 -0.55 -8.41 -8.03
N LYS A 30 -0.83 -8.42 -9.35
CA LYS A 30 -0.24 -7.43 -10.29
C LYS A 30 -0.68 -6.01 -9.95
N SER A 31 -1.96 -5.79 -9.61
CA SER A 31 -2.43 -4.48 -9.14
C SER A 31 -1.74 -4.03 -7.85
N MET A 32 -1.41 -4.95 -6.94
CA MET A 32 -0.60 -4.62 -5.75
C MET A 32 0.80 -4.15 -6.14
N ILE A 33 1.47 -4.81 -7.10
CA ILE A 33 2.79 -4.36 -7.59
C ILE A 33 2.71 -2.95 -8.19
N GLU A 34 1.65 -2.64 -8.93
CA GLU A 34 1.41 -1.29 -9.50
C GLU A 34 1.27 -0.21 -8.42
N ILE A 35 0.63 -0.53 -7.28
CA ILE A 35 0.53 0.39 -6.13
C ILE A 35 1.93 0.69 -5.57
N SER A 36 2.76 -0.33 -5.34
CA SER A 36 4.13 -0.15 -4.84
C SER A 36 4.96 0.71 -5.79
N ARG A 37 4.83 0.46 -7.10
CA ARG A 37 5.55 1.20 -8.13
C ARG A 37 5.14 2.67 -8.16
N THR A 38 3.85 2.96 -8.05
CA THR A 38 3.35 4.34 -8.02
C THR A 38 3.88 5.09 -6.79
N GLN A 39 3.92 4.44 -5.63
CA GLN A 39 4.46 5.04 -4.40
C GLN A 39 5.97 5.33 -4.52
N ASP A 40 6.72 4.41 -5.13
CA ASP A 40 8.14 4.56 -5.42
C ASP A 40 8.41 5.73 -6.39
N GLU A 41 7.60 5.87 -7.45
CA GLU A 41 7.72 6.94 -8.45
C GLU A 41 7.40 8.33 -7.87
N GLU A 42 6.42 8.44 -6.97
CA GLU A 42 5.98 9.73 -6.40
C GLU A 42 6.82 10.21 -5.22
N VAL A 43 7.25 9.31 -4.34
CA VAL A 43 7.93 9.67 -3.08
C VAL A 43 9.28 8.96 -2.92
N GLY A 44 9.45 7.77 -3.50
CA GLY A 44 10.66 6.96 -3.36
C GLY A 44 10.82 6.29 -1.98
N ASP A 45 9.81 6.35 -1.12
CA ASP A 45 9.77 5.72 0.19
C ASP A 45 8.33 5.32 0.57
N GLY A 46 8.19 4.44 1.56
CA GLY A 46 6.91 3.91 2.03
C GLY A 46 6.31 2.83 1.12
N THR A 47 7.11 2.28 0.19
CA THR A 47 6.70 1.21 -0.75
C THR A 47 6.19 -0.03 -0.01
N THR A 48 6.91 -0.45 1.04
CA THR A 48 6.47 -1.56 1.90
C THR A 48 5.22 -1.21 2.70
N SER A 49 5.14 0.01 3.23
CA SER A 49 4.02 0.44 4.07
C SER A 49 2.70 0.47 3.31
N VAL A 50 2.68 1.02 2.09
CA VAL A 50 1.45 1.10 1.29
C VAL A 50 0.93 -0.29 0.93
N ILE A 51 1.82 -1.25 0.67
CA ILE A 51 1.44 -2.63 0.33
C ILE A 51 0.87 -3.38 1.53
N ILE A 52 1.51 -3.25 2.70
CA ILE A 52 1.00 -3.86 3.93
C ILE A 52 -0.38 -3.29 4.26
N LEU A 53 -0.56 -1.97 4.19
CA LEU A 53 -1.85 -1.33 4.46
C LEU A 53 -2.94 -1.78 3.48
N ALA A 54 -2.64 -1.84 2.18
CA ALA A 54 -3.61 -2.30 1.18
C ALA A 54 -4.02 -3.77 1.41
N GLY A 55 -3.07 -4.64 1.76
CA GLY A 55 -3.36 -6.04 2.11
C GLY A 55 -4.24 -6.16 3.36
N GLU A 56 -3.92 -5.42 4.42
CA GLU A 56 -4.69 -5.40 5.66
C GLU A 56 -6.12 -4.90 5.44
N MET A 57 -6.31 -3.84 4.65
CA MET A 57 -7.65 -3.33 4.30
C MET A 57 -8.49 -4.41 3.60
N LEU A 58 -7.90 -5.22 2.72
CA LEU A 58 -8.63 -6.31 2.06
C LEU A 58 -8.94 -7.47 3.03
N SER A 59 -8.00 -7.82 3.91
CA SER A 59 -8.22 -8.86 4.92
C SER A 59 -9.32 -8.49 5.91
N VAL A 60 -9.37 -7.23 6.36
CA VAL A 60 -10.46 -6.74 7.21
C VAL A 60 -11.79 -6.68 6.44
N ALA A 61 -11.76 -6.29 5.16
CA ALA A 61 -12.97 -6.28 4.33
C ALA A 61 -13.57 -7.67 4.14
N GLU A 62 -12.74 -8.71 3.98
CA GLU A 62 -13.17 -10.11 3.87
C GLU A 62 -14.09 -10.51 5.03
N HIS A 63 -13.73 -10.16 6.27
CA HIS A 63 -14.56 -10.44 7.44
C HIS A 63 -15.96 -9.83 7.36
N PHE A 64 -16.10 -8.62 6.83
CA PHE A 64 -17.42 -8.00 6.64
C PHE A 64 -18.23 -8.68 5.54
N LEU A 65 -17.58 -9.20 4.51
CA LEU A 65 -18.23 -9.98 3.46
C LEU A 65 -18.74 -11.32 3.99
N GLU A 66 -17.97 -11.99 4.87
CA GLU A 66 -18.41 -13.22 5.56
C GLU A 66 -19.68 -12.97 6.39
N GLN A 67 -19.81 -11.78 6.98
CA GLN A 67 -20.99 -11.31 7.71
C GLN A 67 -22.14 -10.87 6.79
N GLN A 68 -22.08 -11.14 5.49
CA GLN A 68 -23.10 -10.77 4.49
C GLN A 68 -23.30 -9.25 4.36
N MET A 69 -22.30 -8.44 4.68
CA MET A 69 -22.35 -7.01 4.42
C MET A 69 -22.20 -6.76 2.91
N HIS A 70 -23.12 -5.99 2.32
CA HIS A 70 -23.06 -5.69 0.90
C HIS A 70 -21.79 -4.87 0.56
N PRO A 71 -21.00 -5.24 -0.47
CA PRO A 71 -19.72 -4.59 -0.79
C PRO A 71 -19.81 -3.06 -0.93
N THR A 72 -20.90 -2.55 -1.51
CA THR A 72 -21.15 -1.10 -1.63
C THR A 72 -21.11 -0.35 -0.29
N VAL A 73 -21.56 -0.99 0.80
CA VAL A 73 -21.53 -0.40 2.15
C VAL A 73 -20.08 -0.30 2.63
N VAL A 74 -19.29 -1.37 2.46
CA VAL A 74 -17.86 -1.40 2.84
C VAL A 74 -17.08 -0.35 2.06
N ILE A 75 -17.28 -0.28 0.74
CA ILE A 75 -16.62 0.70 -0.13
C ILE A 75 -16.98 2.14 0.26
N SER A 76 -18.27 2.40 0.54
CA SER A 76 -18.73 3.72 0.99
C SER A 76 -18.09 4.12 2.32
N ALA A 77 -18.03 3.19 3.27
CA ALA A 77 -17.39 3.41 4.56
C ALA A 77 -15.87 3.68 4.41
N TYR A 78 -15.18 2.93 3.55
CA TYR A 78 -13.74 3.11 3.30
C TYR A 78 -13.44 4.46 2.67
N ARG A 79 -14.26 4.92 1.71
CA ARG A 79 -14.13 6.25 1.13
C ARG A 79 -14.29 7.36 2.18
N LYS A 80 -15.30 7.23 3.05
CA LYS A 80 -15.51 8.19 4.13
C LYS A 80 -14.35 8.19 5.14
N ALA A 81 -13.88 7.01 5.52
CA ALA A 81 -12.73 6.87 6.41
C ALA A 81 -11.45 7.49 5.80
N LEU A 82 -11.25 7.36 4.48
CA LEU A 82 -10.14 8.01 3.77
C LEU A 82 -10.19 9.53 3.90
N ASP A 83 -11.36 10.14 3.70
CA ASP A 83 -11.54 11.59 3.86
C ASP A 83 -11.22 12.05 5.30
N ASP A 84 -11.69 11.29 6.30
CA ASP A 84 -11.42 11.56 7.72
C ASP A 84 -9.92 11.42 8.05
N MET A 85 -9.24 10.41 7.50
CA MET A 85 -7.79 10.22 7.65
C MET A 85 -7.01 11.38 7.04
N ILE A 86 -7.34 11.81 5.82
CA ILE A 86 -6.69 12.95 5.16
C ILE A 86 -6.89 14.24 5.98
N SER A 87 -8.12 14.47 6.47
CA SER A 87 -8.43 15.61 7.33
C SER A 87 -7.60 15.59 8.62
N THR A 88 -7.47 14.42 9.24
CA THR A 88 -6.69 14.22 10.47
C THR A 88 -5.20 14.43 10.24
N LEU A 89 -4.64 13.84 9.17
CA LEU A 89 -3.24 14.04 8.78
C LEU A 89 -2.91 15.52 8.58
N LYS A 90 -3.79 16.30 7.95
CA LYS A 90 -3.62 17.75 7.79
C LYS A 90 -3.59 18.52 9.11
N LYS A 91 -4.36 18.07 10.12
CA LYS A 91 -4.41 18.70 11.46
C LYS A 91 -3.17 18.39 12.29
N ILE A 92 -2.67 17.16 12.21
CA ILE A 92 -1.49 16.72 13.00
C ILE A 92 -0.17 17.01 12.28
N ARG A 93 -0.19 17.32 10.97
CA ARG A 93 1.01 17.68 10.22
C ARG A 93 1.65 18.90 10.87
N TYR A 94 2.80 18.67 11.48
CA TYR A 94 3.67 19.74 11.96
C TYR A 94 4.23 20.49 10.77
N TRP A 95 3.67 21.66 10.46
CA TRP A 95 4.33 22.62 9.59
C TRP A 95 5.44 23.27 10.41
N GLY A 96 6.67 22.78 10.26
CA GLY A 96 7.84 23.38 10.89
C GLY A 96 7.85 24.89 10.63
N ARG A 97 7.75 25.69 11.69
CA ARG A 97 8.04 27.12 11.64
C ARG A 97 9.54 27.30 11.39
N THR A 98 9.97 27.22 10.13
CA THR A 98 11.24 27.78 9.66
C THR A 98 11.01 29.21 9.11
N LYS A 99 10.42 30.07 9.94
CA LYS A 99 10.42 31.53 9.76
C LYS A 99 10.81 32.18 11.08
N ASN A 100 12.12 32.22 11.33
CA ASN A 100 12.88 33.13 12.21
C ASN A 100 14.09 32.40 12.80
N ARG A 101 15.13 32.22 11.98
CA ARG A 101 16.53 32.50 12.37
C ARG A 101 17.23 33.02 11.13
#